data_AF-A0A940PA80-F1
#
_entry.id   AF-A0A940PA80-F1
#
_cell.length_a   1.000
_cell.length_b   1.000
_cell.length_c   1.000
_cell.angle_alpha   90.00
_cell.angle_beta   90.00
_cell.angle_gamma   90.00
#
_symmetry.space_group_name_H-M   'P 1'
#
loop_
_entity.id
_entity.type
_entity.pdbx_description
1 polymer ?
#
loop_
_entity_poly.entity_id
_entity_poly.type
_entity_poly.pdbx_seq_one_letter_code
_entity_poly.pdbx_strand_id
1 'polypeptide(L)'
;MMKKSNKLILSLVLSCLTLISFSAVSSATAIPTEIDYWVTPKVVHIKNDDLLKSYVALDYKENTKQVVHASKEQYRSIYDTDIAISDKSMGVEIIGHIFPDTVANYLPEWLASIIQNHTIVIDSGEASVDRDRWVWDSIAFVLGDWANIKKMEQRMTRQEIADSIYYKNKLRGNIRVDKNVMLKVIADIEENQVDPILLEVFT
;
A
#
# COMPACT_ATOMS: atom_id res chain seq x y z
N MET A 1 -41.13 56.75 25.69
CA MET A 1 -40.29 57.14 24.55
C MET A 1 -39.45 55.94 24.15
N MET A 2 -39.70 55.39 22.96
CA MET A 2 -39.12 54.14 22.44
C MET A 2 -37.68 54.30 21.94
N LYS A 3 -37.01 53.14 21.75
CA LYS A 3 -35.79 52.84 20.94
C LYS A 3 -34.47 53.05 21.71
N LYS A 4 -33.51 52.12 21.77
CA LYS A 4 -33.04 51.12 20.78
C LYS A 4 -32.37 49.91 21.48
N SER A 5 -33.11 48.83 21.72
CA SER A 5 -32.51 47.49 21.79
C SER A 5 -32.59 46.91 20.38
N ASN A 6 -31.53 46.98 19.58
CA ASN A 6 -31.48 46.35 18.25
C ASN A 6 -30.06 46.27 17.63
N LYS A 7 -29.02 46.01 18.45
CA LYS A 7 -27.67 45.75 17.90
C LYS A 7 -27.01 44.44 18.33
N LEU A 8 -27.64 43.66 19.20
CA LEU A 8 -27.06 42.39 19.68
C LEU A 8 -27.63 41.14 18.99
N ILE A 9 -28.70 41.25 18.21
CA ILE A 9 -29.34 40.08 17.57
C ILE A 9 -28.84 39.88 16.13
N LEU A 10 -28.26 40.89 15.47
CA LEU A 10 -27.81 40.76 14.08
C LEU A 10 -26.41 40.14 13.92
N SER A 11 -25.62 40.03 15.00
CA SER A 11 -24.30 39.39 14.95
C SER A 11 -24.33 37.89 15.24
N LEU A 12 -25.42 37.37 15.82
CA LEU A 12 -25.49 35.95 16.20
C LEU A 12 -26.09 35.07 15.11
N VAL A 13 -26.88 35.64 14.19
CA VAL A 13 -27.53 34.88 13.11
C VAL A 13 -26.62 34.73 11.89
N LEU A 14 -25.62 35.61 11.71
CA LEU A 14 -24.69 35.52 10.57
C LEU A 14 -23.47 34.62 10.82
N SER A 15 -23.23 34.20 12.07
CA SER A 15 -22.12 33.29 12.41
C SER A 15 -22.52 31.81 12.42
N CYS A 16 -23.81 31.48 12.27
CA CYS A 16 -24.29 30.09 12.25
C CYS A 16 -24.44 29.50 10.84
N LEU A 17 -24.02 30.21 9.78
CA LEU A 17 -24.27 29.81 8.38
C LEU A 17 -23.00 29.49 7.56
N THR A 18 -21.85 29.29 8.19
CA THR A 18 -20.60 28.89 7.50
C THR A 18 -19.93 27.66 8.08
N LEU A 19 -20.68 26.80 8.76
CA LEU A 19 -20.25 25.44 9.11
C LEU A 19 -21.11 24.40 8.38
N ILE A 20 -21.29 24.58 7.07
CA ILE A 20 -21.39 23.40 6.23
C ILE A 20 -19.96 22.90 6.13
N SER A 21 -19.59 22.05 7.07
CA SER A 21 -18.47 21.14 6.88
C SER A 21 -18.80 20.38 5.61
N PHE A 22 -18.23 20.81 4.48
CA PHE A 22 -18.01 19.91 3.37
C PHE A 22 -16.99 18.90 3.89
N SER A 23 -17.49 17.92 4.62
CA SER A 23 -16.90 16.60 4.64
C SER A 23 -17.04 16.11 3.21
N ALA A 24 -16.14 16.55 2.34
CA ALA A 24 -15.74 15.70 1.23
C ALA A 24 -15.08 14.49 1.91
N VAL A 25 -15.93 13.57 2.40
CA VAL A 25 -15.60 12.16 2.34
C VAL A 25 -15.31 11.99 0.87
N SER A 26 -14.02 12.01 0.55
CA SER A 26 -13.53 11.61 -0.76
C SER A 26 -14.23 10.28 -0.99
N SER A 27 -15.23 10.29 -1.86
CA SER A 27 -15.82 9.09 -2.38
C SER A 27 -14.72 8.47 -3.23
N ALA A 28 -13.77 7.81 -2.55
CA ALA A 28 -13.10 6.66 -3.10
C ALA A 28 -14.25 5.82 -3.65
N THR A 29 -14.30 5.73 -4.97
CA THR A 29 -15.19 4.79 -5.63
C THR A 29 -15.02 3.47 -4.90
N ALA A 30 -16.12 2.89 -4.41
CA ALA A 30 -16.01 1.58 -3.79
C ALA A 30 -15.41 0.62 -4.84
N ILE A 31 -14.55 -0.30 -4.39
CA ILE A 31 -14.08 -1.40 -5.24
C ILE A 31 -15.30 -2.08 -5.89
N PRO A 32 -15.24 -2.48 -7.18
CA PRO A 32 -16.32 -3.23 -7.80
C PRO A 32 -16.75 -4.42 -6.94
N THR A 33 -18.05 -4.58 -6.73
CA THR A 33 -18.64 -5.63 -5.87
C THR A 33 -18.32 -7.05 -6.37
N GLU A 34 -17.92 -7.17 -7.63
CA GLU A 34 -17.58 -8.41 -8.31
C GLU A 34 -16.13 -8.83 -8.09
N ILE A 35 -15.26 -7.95 -7.56
CA ILE A 35 -13.93 -8.36 -7.12
C ILE A 35 -14.06 -9.16 -5.84
N ASP A 36 -13.65 -10.43 -5.90
CA ASP A 36 -13.82 -11.39 -4.82
C ASP A 36 -12.59 -11.40 -3.90
N TYR A 37 -12.85 -11.19 -2.62
CA TYR A 37 -11.87 -11.28 -1.55
C TYR A 37 -12.54 -11.79 -0.28
N TRP A 38 -11.81 -12.62 0.47
CA TRP A 38 -12.28 -13.17 1.74
C TRP A 38 -11.12 -13.27 2.72
N VAL A 39 -11.43 -13.63 3.96
CA VAL A 39 -10.43 -13.66 5.03
C VAL A 39 -10.48 -14.97 5.80
N THR A 40 -9.31 -15.43 6.21
CA THR A 40 -9.12 -16.47 7.22
C THR A 40 -8.19 -15.93 8.31
N PRO A 41 -8.01 -16.64 9.45
CA PRO A 41 -7.18 -16.09 10.51
C PRO A 41 -5.78 -15.75 10.00
N LYS A 42 -5.38 -14.48 10.12
CA LYS A 42 -4.08 -13.92 9.71
C LYS A 42 -3.81 -13.84 8.20
N VAL A 43 -4.81 -14.05 7.34
CA VAL A 43 -4.64 -14.00 5.87
C VAL A 43 -5.83 -13.31 5.22
N VAL A 44 -5.54 -12.43 4.24
CA VAL A 44 -6.52 -11.99 3.26
C VAL A 44 -6.27 -12.72 1.95
N HIS A 45 -7.35 -13.20 1.36
CA HIS A 45 -7.36 -13.90 0.09
C HIS A 45 -8.02 -13.02 -0.95
N ILE A 46 -7.37 -12.82 -2.10
CA ILE A 46 -7.88 -12.01 -3.20
C ILE A 46 -7.87 -12.87 -4.46
N LYS A 47 -9.01 -12.99 -5.13
CA LYS A 47 -9.11 -13.77 -6.37
C LYS A 47 -8.37 -13.04 -7.50
N ASN A 48 -7.36 -13.69 -8.07
CA ASN A 48 -6.55 -13.15 -9.16
C ASN A 48 -7.15 -13.46 -10.54
N ASP A 49 -8.35 -12.92 -10.80
CA ASP A 49 -9.03 -13.09 -12.08
C ASP A 49 -8.90 -11.85 -12.97
N ASP A 50 -9.33 -11.98 -14.23
CA ASP A 50 -9.18 -10.92 -15.23
C ASP A 50 -9.91 -9.61 -14.84
N LEU A 51 -10.94 -9.71 -13.98
CA LEU A 51 -11.63 -8.54 -13.46
C LEU A 51 -10.72 -7.73 -12.52
N LEU A 52 -10.08 -8.39 -11.55
CA LEU A 52 -9.11 -7.74 -10.67
C LEU A 52 -7.99 -7.08 -11.49
N LYS A 53 -7.42 -7.82 -12.45
CA LYS A 53 -6.32 -7.32 -13.29
C LYS A 53 -6.73 -6.09 -14.10
N SER A 54 -7.90 -6.16 -14.75
CA SER A 54 -8.43 -5.08 -15.57
C SER A 54 -8.75 -3.85 -14.73
N TYR A 55 -9.33 -4.04 -13.54
CA TYR A 55 -9.63 -2.93 -12.62
C TYR A 55 -8.35 -2.25 -12.14
N VAL A 56 -7.36 -3.01 -11.67
CA VAL A 56 -6.06 -2.46 -11.25
C VAL A 56 -5.38 -1.71 -12.40
N ALA A 57 -5.46 -2.20 -13.64
CA ALA A 57 -4.87 -1.56 -14.81
C ALA A 57 -5.52 -0.23 -15.23
N LEU A 58 -6.70 0.13 -14.71
CA LEU A 58 -7.33 1.43 -14.99
C LEU A 58 -6.63 2.60 -14.29
N ASP A 59 -6.08 2.35 -13.09
CA ASP A 59 -5.30 3.29 -12.28
C ASP A 59 -4.52 2.45 -11.28
N TYR A 60 -3.23 2.17 -11.58
CA TYR A 60 -2.46 1.21 -10.79
C TYR A 60 -2.39 1.65 -9.33
N LYS A 61 -2.25 2.94 -9.08
CA LYS A 61 -2.07 3.49 -7.74
C LYS A 61 -3.37 3.46 -6.95
N GLU A 62 -4.41 4.14 -7.42
CA GLU A 62 -5.64 4.31 -6.64
C GLU A 62 -6.45 3.02 -6.57
N ASN A 63 -6.44 2.18 -7.61
CA ASN A 63 -7.19 0.93 -7.58
C ASN A 63 -6.49 -0.14 -6.75
N THR A 64 -5.16 -0.26 -6.79
CA THR A 64 -4.42 -1.13 -5.85
C THR A 64 -4.69 -0.72 -4.41
N LYS A 65 -4.65 0.59 -4.12
CA LYS A 65 -4.95 1.13 -2.79
C LYS A 65 -6.39 0.83 -2.35
N GLN A 66 -7.37 0.90 -3.25
CA GLN A 66 -8.76 0.51 -2.97
C GLN A 66 -8.87 -0.99 -2.65
N VAL A 67 -8.21 -1.86 -3.41
CA VAL A 67 -8.16 -3.32 -3.14
C VAL A 67 -7.55 -3.60 -1.77
N VAL A 68 -6.41 -2.99 -1.45
CA VAL A 68 -5.75 -3.12 -0.14
C VAL A 68 -6.68 -2.68 0.98
N HIS A 69 -7.32 -1.51 0.84
CA HIS A 69 -8.19 -0.96 1.88
C HIS A 69 -9.40 -1.86 2.13
N ALA A 70 -10.12 -2.25 1.08
CA ALA A 70 -11.29 -3.11 1.16
C ALA A 70 -10.95 -4.48 1.77
N SER A 71 -9.83 -5.07 1.36
CA SER A 71 -9.29 -6.33 1.88
C SER A 71 -9.02 -6.27 3.39
N LYS A 72 -8.34 -5.22 3.85
CA LYS A 72 -8.03 -5.03 5.27
C LYS A 72 -9.24 -4.65 6.10
N GLU A 73 -10.17 -3.86 5.55
CA GLU A 73 -11.43 -3.54 6.20
C GLU A 73 -12.28 -4.81 6.41
N GLN A 74 -12.34 -5.69 5.42
CA GLN A 74 -12.99 -6.99 5.55
C GLN A 74 -12.38 -7.82 6.66
N TYR A 75 -11.05 -7.89 6.74
CA TYR A 75 -10.37 -8.59 7.83
C TYR A 75 -10.75 -8.02 9.20
N ARG A 76 -10.69 -6.69 9.34
CA ARG A 76 -11.06 -6.02 10.59
C ARG A 76 -12.51 -6.27 10.96
N SER A 77 -13.42 -6.29 9.99
CA SER A 77 -14.85 -6.55 10.26
C SER A 77 -15.11 -7.95 10.82
N ILE A 78 -14.28 -8.95 10.47
CA ILE A 78 -14.43 -10.33 10.90
C ILE A 78 -13.68 -10.62 12.20
N TYR A 79 -12.50 -10.01 12.40
CA TYR A 79 -11.61 -10.32 13.54
C TYR A 79 -11.48 -9.21 14.59
N ASP A 80 -12.14 -8.07 14.40
CA ASP A 80 -12.08 -6.88 15.26
C ASP A 80 -10.65 -6.39 15.55
N THR A 81 -9.75 -6.60 14.58
CA THR A 81 -8.34 -6.21 14.65
C THR A 81 -7.78 -5.96 13.26
N ASP A 82 -6.77 -5.10 13.16
CA ASP A 82 -6.06 -4.88 11.90
C ASP A 82 -5.14 -6.07 11.62
N ILE A 83 -5.17 -6.59 10.38
CA ILE A 83 -4.18 -7.59 9.95
C ILE A 83 -2.77 -6.98 10.00
N ALA A 84 -1.79 -7.73 10.52
CA ALA A 84 -0.40 -7.28 10.69
C ALA A 84 0.40 -7.26 9.36
N ILE A 85 -0.06 -6.42 8.42
CA ILE A 85 0.52 -6.17 7.11
C ILE A 85 0.41 -4.69 6.76
N SER A 86 1.49 -4.11 6.23
CA SER A 86 1.46 -2.73 5.76
C SER A 86 0.76 -2.64 4.40
N ASP A 87 0.06 -1.52 4.14
CA ASP A 87 -0.64 -1.31 2.87
C ASP A 87 0.31 -1.38 1.68
N LYS A 88 1.55 -0.90 1.85
CA LYS A 88 2.57 -0.95 0.81
C LYS A 88 2.99 -2.38 0.48
N SER A 89 3.15 -3.22 1.50
CA SER A 89 3.55 -4.63 1.30
C SER A 89 2.45 -5.42 0.60
N MET A 90 1.20 -5.30 1.07
CA MET A 90 0.05 -5.91 0.40
C MET A 90 -0.10 -5.40 -1.04
N GLY A 91 0.10 -4.10 -1.27
CA GLY A 91 0.07 -3.52 -2.60
C GLY A 91 1.13 -4.10 -3.53
N VAL A 92 2.38 -4.28 -3.06
CA VAL A 92 3.45 -4.86 -3.87
C VAL A 92 3.11 -6.31 -4.22
N GLU A 93 2.60 -7.06 -3.25
CA GLU A 93 2.17 -8.44 -3.45
C GLU A 93 1.05 -8.53 -4.50
N ILE A 94 0.01 -7.69 -4.39
CA ILE A 94 -1.08 -7.62 -5.38
C ILE A 94 -0.53 -7.34 -6.78
N ILE A 95 0.30 -6.31 -6.94
CA ILE A 95 0.92 -5.97 -8.22
C ILE A 95 1.81 -7.10 -8.73
N GLY A 96 2.61 -7.71 -7.85
CA GLY A 96 3.49 -8.81 -8.20
C GLY A 96 2.75 -10.07 -8.65
N HIS A 97 1.54 -10.33 -8.15
CA HIS A 97 0.74 -11.46 -8.60
C HIS A 97 -0.10 -11.17 -9.86
N ILE A 98 -0.49 -9.90 -10.07
CA ILE A 98 -1.22 -9.48 -11.28
C ILE A 98 -0.26 -9.34 -12.47
N PHE A 99 0.91 -8.74 -12.24
CA PHE A 99 1.95 -8.45 -13.23
C PHE A 99 3.30 -9.04 -12.77
N PRO A 100 3.49 -10.37 -12.85
CA PRO A 100 4.66 -11.04 -12.28
C PRO A 100 6.01 -10.55 -12.79
N ASP A 101 6.07 -10.10 -14.05
CA ASP A 101 7.31 -9.58 -14.64
C ASP A 101 7.81 -8.29 -13.97
N THR A 102 6.92 -7.52 -13.33
CA THR A 102 7.28 -6.26 -12.65
C THR A 102 8.22 -6.47 -11.46
N VAL A 103 8.16 -7.64 -10.83
CA VAL A 103 8.92 -7.98 -9.61
C VAL A 103 9.88 -9.15 -9.81
N ALA A 104 9.83 -9.87 -10.94
CA ALA A 104 10.51 -11.15 -11.16
C ALA A 104 12.02 -11.12 -10.79
N ASN A 105 12.73 -10.03 -11.11
CA ASN A 105 14.17 -9.90 -10.84
C ASN A 105 14.51 -9.82 -9.33
N TYR A 106 13.55 -9.47 -8.49
CA TYR A 106 13.69 -9.35 -7.04
C TYR A 106 13.37 -10.65 -6.30
N LEU A 107 12.61 -11.55 -6.93
CA LEU A 107 12.13 -12.75 -6.28
C LEU A 107 13.18 -13.87 -6.27
N PRO A 108 13.16 -14.75 -5.26
CA PRO A 108 13.87 -16.01 -5.37
C PRO A 108 13.23 -16.88 -6.47
N GLU A 109 14.05 -17.69 -7.16
CA GLU A 109 13.64 -18.47 -8.34
C GLU A 109 12.37 -19.31 -8.12
N TRP A 110 12.24 -19.94 -6.95
CA TRP A 110 11.07 -20.74 -6.61
C TRP A 110 9.78 -19.91 -6.53
N LEU A 111 9.86 -18.67 -6.01
CA LEU A 111 8.70 -17.79 -5.89
C LEU A 111 8.36 -17.17 -7.25
N ALA A 112 9.37 -16.74 -8.01
CA ALA A 112 9.21 -16.27 -9.38
C ALA A 112 8.47 -17.31 -10.24
N SER A 113 8.87 -18.58 -10.15
CA SER A 113 8.22 -19.67 -10.88
C SER A 113 6.77 -19.90 -10.44
N ILE A 114 6.44 -19.77 -9.15
CA ILE A 114 5.06 -19.90 -8.67
C ILE A 114 4.19 -18.78 -9.24
N ILE A 115 4.63 -17.52 -9.13
CA ILE A 115 3.81 -16.38 -9.54
C ILE A 115 3.66 -16.28 -11.08
N GLN A 116 4.71 -16.64 -11.84
CA GLN A 116 4.68 -16.65 -13.29
C GLN A 116 3.76 -17.74 -13.85
N ASN A 117 3.54 -18.83 -13.11
CA ASN A 117 2.61 -19.90 -13.48
C ASN A 117 1.14 -19.56 -13.17
N HIS A 118 0.81 -18.29 -12.95
CA HIS A 118 -0.52 -17.74 -12.65
C HIS A 118 -1.14 -18.34 -11.37
N THR A 119 -0.98 -17.63 -10.26
CA THR A 119 -1.70 -17.94 -9.02
C THR A 119 -3.17 -17.54 -9.17
N ILE A 120 -4.09 -18.42 -8.81
CA ILE A 120 -5.55 -18.17 -8.86
C ILE A 120 -5.99 -17.24 -7.72
N VAL A 121 -5.28 -17.30 -6.59
CA VAL A 121 -5.56 -16.52 -5.38
C VAL A 121 -4.24 -15.88 -4.92
N ILE A 122 -4.33 -14.63 -4.47
CA ILE A 122 -3.26 -13.89 -3.81
C ILE A 122 -3.50 -14.02 -2.31
N ASP A 123 -2.56 -14.64 -1.60
CA ASP A 123 -2.69 -14.96 -0.18
C ASP A 123 -1.79 -14.03 0.65
N SER A 124 -2.33 -12.86 1.01
CA SER A 124 -1.58 -11.83 1.71
C SER A 124 -1.74 -11.96 3.21
N GLY A 125 -0.69 -12.44 3.88
CA GLY A 125 -0.77 -12.86 5.29
C GLY A 125 0.17 -12.15 6.23
N GLU A 126 -0.05 -12.35 7.52
CA GLU A 126 0.92 -11.94 8.55
C GLU A 126 2.20 -12.78 8.45
N ALA A 127 3.34 -12.21 8.85
CA ALA A 127 4.65 -12.88 8.79
C ALA A 127 4.74 -14.22 9.56
N SER A 128 3.76 -14.53 10.42
CA SER A 128 3.68 -15.81 11.12
C SER A 128 3.08 -16.95 10.29
N VAL A 129 2.41 -16.64 9.17
CA VAL A 129 1.72 -17.60 8.31
C VAL A 129 2.16 -17.48 6.84
N ASP A 130 2.42 -16.27 6.37
CA ASP A 130 2.95 -15.99 5.03
C ASP A 130 4.47 -16.10 5.03
N ARG A 131 4.99 -17.03 4.22
CA ARG A 131 6.40 -17.46 4.23
C ARG A 131 7.29 -16.59 3.35
N ASP A 132 6.71 -15.98 2.34
CA ASP A 132 7.33 -15.13 1.33
C ASP A 132 7.13 -13.64 1.63
N ARG A 133 6.37 -13.31 2.68
CA ARG A 133 6.11 -11.94 3.12
C ARG A 133 7.31 -11.01 3.17
N TRP A 134 8.46 -11.58 3.55
CA TRP A 134 9.71 -10.84 3.66
C TRP A 134 10.17 -10.24 2.33
N VAL A 135 9.83 -10.85 1.19
CA VAL A 135 10.18 -10.34 -0.14
C VAL A 135 9.35 -9.10 -0.44
N TRP A 136 8.04 -9.17 -0.23
CA TRP A 136 7.09 -8.07 -0.43
C TRP A 136 7.42 -6.88 0.47
N ASP A 137 7.70 -7.13 1.75
CA ASP A 137 8.15 -6.11 2.70
C ASP A 137 9.48 -5.45 2.24
N SER A 138 10.43 -6.23 1.74
CA SER A 138 11.74 -5.72 1.28
C SER A 138 11.60 -4.76 0.10
N ILE A 139 10.78 -5.12 -0.90
CA ILE A 139 10.51 -4.28 -2.06
C ILE A 139 9.74 -3.02 -1.63
N ALA A 140 8.67 -3.19 -0.85
CA ALA A 140 7.79 -2.11 -0.40
C ALA A 140 8.52 -1.07 0.45
N PHE A 141 9.48 -1.48 1.30
CA PHE A 141 10.23 -0.55 2.13
C PHE A 141 11.18 0.31 1.30
N VAL A 142 11.87 -0.26 0.31
CA VAL A 142 12.75 0.52 -0.56
C VAL A 142 11.94 1.52 -1.38
N LEU A 143 10.95 1.05 -2.13
CA LEU A 143 10.12 1.93 -2.97
C LEU A 143 9.41 3.00 -2.14
N GLY A 144 8.83 2.59 -1.01
CA GLY A 144 8.06 3.46 -0.15
C GLY A 144 8.87 4.48 0.67
N ASP A 145 10.16 4.25 0.89
CA ASP A 145 11.06 5.19 1.58
C ASP A 145 11.98 5.96 0.64
N TRP A 146 12.06 5.57 -0.64
CA TRP A 146 12.99 6.14 -1.63
C TRP A 146 12.91 7.67 -1.73
N ALA A 147 11.70 8.24 -1.81
CA ALA A 147 11.51 9.68 -1.90
C ALA A 147 12.09 10.45 -0.70
N ASN A 148 12.12 9.84 0.48
CA ASN A 148 12.73 10.41 1.68
C ASN A 148 14.26 10.25 1.67
N ILE A 149 14.76 9.13 1.15
CA ILE A 149 16.20 8.85 1.01
C ILE A 149 16.84 9.81 0.01
N LYS A 150 16.22 10.01 -1.15
CA LYS A 150 16.70 10.92 -2.21
C LYS A 150 16.88 12.36 -1.70
N LYS A 151 16.07 12.79 -0.73
CA LYS A 151 16.17 14.12 -0.11
C LYS A 151 17.32 14.23 0.88
N MET A 152 17.74 13.12 1.49
CA MET A 152 18.72 13.13 2.57
C MET A 152 20.16 12.93 2.10
N GLU A 153 20.41 12.32 0.93
CA GLU A 153 21.73 11.73 0.70
C GLU A 153 22.17 11.78 -0.78
N GLN A 154 23.07 12.72 -1.13
CA GLN A 154 23.86 12.66 -2.37
C GLN A 154 25.17 11.84 -2.18
N ARG A 155 25.37 11.18 -1.03
CA ARG A 155 26.69 10.63 -0.64
C ARG A 155 26.70 9.21 -0.08
N MET A 156 25.57 8.56 0.18
CA MET A 156 25.58 7.17 0.67
C MET A 156 25.78 6.15 -0.44
N THR A 157 26.44 5.06 -0.08
CA THR A 157 26.47 3.83 -0.87
C THR A 157 25.13 3.10 -0.81
N ARG A 158 24.87 2.22 -1.78
CA ARG A 158 23.68 1.34 -1.80
C ARG A 158 23.53 0.54 -0.50
N GLN A 159 24.66 0.10 0.08
CA GLN A 159 24.67 -0.66 1.33
C GLN A 159 24.19 0.19 2.52
N GLU A 160 24.68 1.42 2.64
CA GLU A 160 24.26 2.34 3.70
C GLU A 160 22.78 2.70 3.56
N ILE A 161 22.28 2.85 2.33
CA ILE A 161 20.85 3.06 2.07
C ILE A 161 20.04 1.84 2.55
N ALA A 162 20.42 0.64 2.12
CA ALA A 162 19.76 -0.60 2.52
C ALA A 162 19.78 -0.78 4.05
N ASP A 163 20.92 -0.50 4.69
CA ASP A 163 21.08 -0.58 6.14
C ASP A 163 20.19 0.42 6.86
N SER A 164 20.13 1.68 6.39
CA SER A 164 19.27 2.72 6.95
C SER A 164 17.79 2.30 6.91
N ILE A 165 17.31 1.83 5.75
CA ILE A 165 15.93 1.32 5.60
C ILE A 165 15.71 0.11 6.52
N TYR A 166 16.65 -0.83 6.55
CA TYR A 166 16.58 -2.04 7.35
C TYR A 166 16.42 -1.71 8.84
N TYR A 167 17.29 -0.86 9.39
CA TYR A 167 17.26 -0.51 10.81
C TYR A 167 16.03 0.32 11.16
N LYS A 168 15.64 1.27 10.31
CA LYS A 168 14.40 2.06 10.50
C LYS A 168 13.18 1.16 10.63
N ASN A 169 13.05 0.13 9.79
CA ASN A 169 11.88 -0.76 9.80
C ASN A 169 11.97 -1.87 10.85
N LYS A 170 13.18 -2.37 11.17
CA LYS A 170 13.39 -3.32 12.28
C LYS A 170 13.03 -2.73 13.65
N LEU A 171 13.21 -1.42 13.83
CA LEU A 171 12.78 -0.73 15.06
C LEU A 171 11.25 -0.64 15.20
N ARG A 172 10.49 -0.83 14.11
CA ARG A 172 9.01 -0.76 14.11
C ARG A 172 8.34 -2.10 14.43
N GLY A 173 9.09 -3.19 14.51
CA GLY A 173 8.57 -4.51 14.85
C GLY A 173 9.45 -5.65 14.38
N ASN A 174 9.02 -6.88 14.65
CA ASN A 174 9.73 -8.08 14.23
C ASN A 174 9.46 -8.39 12.75
N ILE A 175 9.96 -7.53 11.86
CA ILE A 175 9.78 -7.64 10.41
C ILE A 175 10.98 -8.36 9.82
N ARG A 176 10.73 -9.44 9.08
CA ARG A 176 11.76 -10.13 8.32
C ARG A 176 11.89 -9.43 6.96
N VAL A 177 13.08 -8.94 6.66
CA VAL A 177 13.44 -8.36 5.35
C VAL A 177 14.78 -8.90 4.90
N ASP A 178 15.01 -8.89 3.60
CA ASP A 178 16.22 -9.39 2.95
C ASP A 178 16.98 -8.24 2.28
N LYS A 179 18.21 -8.02 2.76
CA LYS A 179 19.06 -6.93 2.26
C LYS A 179 19.47 -7.12 0.79
N ASN A 180 19.57 -8.35 0.29
CA ASN A 180 19.93 -8.59 -1.11
C ASN A 180 18.78 -8.16 -2.02
N VAL A 181 17.54 -8.46 -1.63
CA VAL A 181 16.35 -7.94 -2.34
C VAL A 181 16.36 -6.42 -2.33
N MET A 182 16.58 -5.81 -1.16
CA MET A 182 16.62 -4.35 -1.04
C MET A 182 17.71 -3.72 -1.90
N LEU A 183 18.92 -4.29 -1.91
CA LEU A 183 20.06 -3.82 -2.72
C LEU A 183 19.76 -3.88 -4.22
N LYS A 184 19.08 -4.93 -4.68
CA LYS A 184 18.62 -5.04 -6.08
C LYS A 184 17.64 -3.92 -6.43
N VAL A 185 16.62 -3.71 -5.60
CA VAL A 185 15.63 -2.64 -5.84
C VAL A 185 16.31 -1.26 -5.83
N ILE A 186 17.26 -1.00 -4.92
CA ILE A 186 18.02 0.25 -4.90
C ILE A 186 18.83 0.43 -6.20
N ALA A 187 19.52 -0.62 -6.66
CA ALA A 187 20.28 -0.59 -7.90
C ALA A 187 19.36 -0.25 -9.10
N ASP A 188 18.23 -0.93 -9.21
CA ASP A 188 17.28 -0.71 -10.30
C ASP A 188 16.66 0.70 -10.23
N ILE A 189 16.46 1.28 -9.05
CA ILE A 189 16.01 2.68 -8.95
C ILE A 189 17.08 3.65 -9.47
N GLU A 190 18.34 3.49 -9.05
CA GLU A 190 19.44 4.35 -9.48
C GLU A 190 19.70 4.26 -10.99
N GLU A 191 19.49 3.08 -11.56
CA GLU A 191 19.70 2.75 -12.97
C GLU A 191 18.45 3.03 -13.84
N ASN A 192 17.35 3.51 -13.23
CA ASN A 192 16.04 3.71 -13.86
C ASN A 192 15.49 2.44 -14.55
N GLN A 193 15.68 1.29 -13.91
CA GLN A 193 15.22 -0.02 -14.35
C GLN A 193 14.02 -0.57 -13.57
N VAL A 194 13.54 0.14 -12.54
CA VAL A 194 12.28 -0.25 -11.87
C VAL A 194 11.12 -0.16 -12.84
N ASP A 195 10.27 -1.19 -12.83
CA ASP A 195 9.06 -1.21 -13.62
C ASP A 195 8.18 0.03 -13.36
N PRO A 196 7.70 0.73 -14.41
CA PRO A 196 6.86 1.92 -14.25
C PRO A 196 5.60 1.71 -13.39
N ILE A 197 5.00 0.51 -13.41
CA ILE A 197 3.82 0.19 -12.59
C ILE A 197 4.19 0.28 -11.11
N LEU A 198 5.32 -0.30 -10.70
CA LEU A 198 5.78 -0.22 -9.31
C LEU A 198 6.09 1.23 -8.89
N LEU A 199 6.70 2.02 -9.78
CA LEU A 199 6.94 3.44 -9.49
C LEU A 199 5.63 4.19 -9.32
N GLU A 200 4.65 4.00 -10.19
CA GLU A 200 3.35 4.68 -10.13
C GLU A 200 2.61 4.37 -8.82
N VAL A 201 2.62 3.11 -8.39
CA VAL A 201 1.92 2.68 -7.17
C VAL A 201 2.59 3.23 -5.90
N PHE A 202 3.93 3.32 -5.88
CA PHE A 202 4.69 3.54 -4.64
C PHE A 202 5.45 4.87 -4.55
N THR A 203 5.47 5.70 -5.60
CA THR A 203 6.04 7.07 -5.59
C THR A 203 4.97 8.15 -5.65
#